data_AF-A0A535CHY9-F1
#
_entry.id   AF-A0A535CHY9-F1
#
_cell.length_a   1.000
_cell.length_b   1.000
_cell.length_c   1.000
_cell.angle_alpha   90.00
_cell.angle_beta   90.00
_cell.angle_gamma   90.00
#
_symmetry.space_group_name_H-M   'P 1'
#
loop_
_entity.id
_entity.type
_entity.pdbx_description
1 polymer ?
#
loop_
_entity_poly.entity_id
_entity_poly.type
_entity_poly.pdbx_seq_one_letter_code
_entity_poly.pdbx_strand_id
1 'polypeptide(L)'
;MSPGERLAYFDCATGASAEMLLGSLVSAGLLEADLRDLLAPLQRAGAAFDLRVREVAKGPVQALELRIVDQVPNVKARLKDMATLLSDAQLRPGVLHDATAILRLLAGEEAAHAGVRIDDFVFTGTSGIDSIVGAVGASAALAALEVRTVMCSPVNTGAASAVVTSLLANAPTYDESPGIPLVSPVAAAILAHLVAEWPASPPFAGATVGYGAGVRDLPRPHVMRCFLGYGSIRGGPNTRRE
;
A
#
# COMPACT_ATOMS: atom_id res chain seq x y z
N MET A 1 2.60 -28.29 -14.58
CA MET A 1 3.58 -27.19 -14.35
C MET A 1 3.07 -26.42 -13.16
N SER A 2 3.81 -26.31 -12.06
CA SER A 2 3.42 -25.34 -11.03
C SER A 2 3.51 -23.96 -11.71
N PRO A 3 2.45 -23.13 -11.68
CA PRO A 3 2.63 -21.73 -12.01
C PRO A 3 3.81 -21.21 -11.18
N GLY A 4 4.67 -20.37 -11.77
CA GLY A 4 5.72 -19.72 -10.99
C GLY A 4 5.09 -19.02 -9.77
N GLU A 5 5.89 -18.78 -8.74
CA GLU A 5 5.42 -17.99 -7.61
C GLU A 5 4.99 -16.60 -8.11
N ARG A 6 3.78 -16.16 -7.76
CA ARG A 6 3.28 -14.85 -8.19
C ARG A 6 3.85 -13.75 -7.29
N LEU A 7 4.37 -12.71 -7.93
CA LEU A 7 5.10 -11.62 -7.34
C LEU A 7 4.38 -10.30 -7.63
N ALA A 8 4.41 -9.38 -6.66
CA ALA A 8 4.11 -7.97 -6.87
C ALA A 8 5.38 -7.15 -6.62
N TYR A 9 5.80 -6.34 -7.59
CA TYR A 9 6.84 -5.34 -7.39
C TYR A 9 6.23 -3.95 -7.41
N PHE A 10 6.35 -3.22 -6.31
CA PHE A 10 5.93 -1.85 -6.20
C PHE A 10 7.08 -0.89 -6.53
N ASP A 11 6.85 0.00 -7.47
CA ASP A 11 7.78 1.06 -7.83
C ASP A 11 7.30 2.40 -7.27
N CYS A 12 8.05 2.90 -6.30
CA CYS A 12 7.71 4.06 -5.48
C CYS A 12 8.54 5.29 -5.85
N ALA A 13 8.93 5.45 -7.12
CA ALA A 13 9.79 6.54 -7.58
C ALA A 13 9.20 7.95 -7.38
N THR A 14 7.87 8.07 -7.25
CA THR A 14 7.19 9.35 -7.00
C THR A 14 6.38 9.37 -5.70
N GLY A 15 6.71 8.47 -4.78
CA GLY A 15 6.02 8.34 -3.49
C GLY A 15 5.03 7.17 -3.45
N ALA A 16 4.30 7.11 -2.34
CA ALA A 16 3.31 6.07 -2.08
C ALA A 16 2.22 6.56 -1.11
N SER A 17 0.97 6.22 -1.42
CA SER A 17 -0.15 6.30 -0.49
C SER A 17 -0.92 4.97 -0.53
N ALA A 18 -1.73 4.69 0.50
CA ALA A 18 -2.58 3.50 0.49
C ALA A 18 -3.51 3.50 -0.74
N GLU A 19 -4.09 4.65 -1.07
CA GLU A 19 -4.90 4.89 -2.28
C GLU A 19 -4.13 4.58 -3.58
N MET A 20 -2.87 5.05 -3.69
CA MET A 20 -2.02 4.76 -4.86
C MET A 20 -1.69 3.27 -4.96
N LEU A 21 -1.42 2.61 -3.84
CA LEU A 21 -1.16 1.17 -3.80
C LEU A 21 -2.39 0.39 -4.30
N LEU A 22 -3.57 0.67 -3.75
CA LEU A 22 -4.82 0.02 -4.17
C LEU A 22 -5.15 0.31 -5.63
N GLY A 23 -5.02 1.58 -6.06
CA GLY A 23 -5.22 1.97 -7.45
C GLY A 23 -4.28 1.24 -8.42
N SER A 24 -3.01 1.04 -8.01
CA SER A 24 -2.04 0.30 -8.81
C SER A 24 -2.38 -1.20 -8.92
N LEU A 25 -2.93 -1.82 -7.89
CA LEU A 25 -3.37 -3.22 -7.92
C LEU A 25 -4.62 -3.42 -8.79
N VAL A 26 -5.58 -2.50 -8.69
CA VAL A 26 -6.77 -2.49 -9.58
C VAL A 26 -6.32 -2.32 -11.02
N SER A 27 -5.45 -1.35 -11.28
CA SER A 27 -4.90 -1.10 -12.61
C SER A 27 -4.06 -2.27 -13.14
N ALA A 28 -3.47 -3.09 -12.28
CA ALA A 28 -2.66 -4.26 -12.66
C ALA A 28 -3.50 -5.51 -12.95
N GLY A 29 -4.80 -5.51 -12.65
CA GLY A 29 -5.71 -6.60 -13.01
C GLY A 29 -6.67 -7.07 -11.91
N LEU A 30 -6.67 -6.46 -10.71
CA LEU A 30 -7.74 -6.69 -9.74
C LEU A 30 -9.01 -5.95 -10.19
N LEU A 31 -10.17 -6.61 -10.23
CA LEU A 31 -11.40 -5.91 -10.55
C LEU A 31 -11.79 -4.96 -9.41
N GLU A 32 -12.28 -3.77 -9.74
CA GLU A 32 -12.79 -2.82 -8.73
C GLU A 32 -13.89 -3.46 -7.87
N ALA A 33 -14.77 -4.26 -8.49
CA ALA A 33 -15.82 -5.00 -7.79
C ALA A 33 -15.24 -5.96 -6.73
N ASP A 34 -14.17 -6.69 -7.08
CA ASP A 34 -13.51 -7.59 -6.14
C ASP A 34 -12.89 -6.80 -4.97
N LEU A 35 -12.28 -5.64 -5.23
CA LEU A 35 -11.74 -4.79 -4.16
C LEU A 35 -12.85 -4.32 -3.21
N ARG A 36 -14.02 -3.94 -3.74
CA ARG A 36 -15.19 -3.57 -2.93
C ARG A 36 -15.68 -4.74 -2.11
N ASP A 37 -15.77 -5.94 -2.68
CA ASP A 37 -16.19 -7.15 -1.97
C ASP A 37 -15.20 -7.54 -0.85
N LEU A 38 -13.89 -7.36 -1.09
CA LEU A 38 -12.85 -7.59 -0.09
C LEU A 38 -12.94 -6.62 1.10
N LEU A 39 -13.47 -5.42 0.89
CA LEU A 39 -13.62 -4.37 1.90
C LEU A 39 -15.02 -4.31 2.53
N ALA A 40 -16.04 -4.91 1.90
CA ALA A 40 -17.40 -5.00 2.42
C ALA A 40 -17.51 -5.56 3.86
N PRO A 41 -16.65 -6.50 4.33
CA PRO A 41 -16.70 -6.94 5.72
C PRO A 41 -16.45 -5.81 6.73
N LEU A 42 -15.63 -4.80 6.38
CA LEU A 42 -15.42 -3.62 7.24
C LEU A 42 -16.68 -2.76 7.33
N GLN A 43 -17.38 -2.56 6.21
CA GLN A 43 -18.63 -1.80 6.19
C GLN A 43 -19.70 -2.50 7.03
N ARG A 44 -19.79 -3.83 6.94
CA ARG A 44 -20.69 -4.65 7.78
C ARG A 44 -20.35 -4.56 9.27
N ALA A 45 -19.07 -4.39 9.61
CA ALA A 45 -18.61 -4.17 10.98
C ALA A 45 -18.81 -2.70 11.47
N GLY A 46 -19.34 -1.81 10.61
CA GLY A 46 -19.68 -0.44 10.98
C GLY A 46 -18.66 0.62 10.55
N ALA A 47 -17.67 0.28 9.71
CA ALA A 47 -16.77 1.26 9.12
C ALA A 47 -17.51 2.10 8.06
N ALA A 48 -17.60 3.40 8.26
CA ALA A 48 -18.16 4.34 7.28
C ALA A 48 -17.08 4.75 6.27
N PHE A 49 -17.20 4.28 5.03
CA PHE A 49 -16.43 4.73 3.87
C PHE A 49 -17.08 4.23 2.57
N ASP A 50 -16.71 4.84 1.46
CA ASP A 50 -16.86 4.31 0.10
C ASP A 50 -15.54 4.47 -0.68
N LEU A 51 -15.44 3.81 -1.83
CA LEU A 51 -14.36 3.99 -2.78
C LEU A 51 -14.84 4.79 -3.97
N ARG A 52 -14.03 5.76 -4.40
CA ARG A 52 -14.20 6.44 -5.68
C ARG A 52 -13.02 6.11 -6.57
N VAL A 53 -13.27 5.43 -7.68
CA VAL A 53 -12.24 5.05 -8.65
C VAL A 53 -12.49 5.81 -9.94
N ARG A 54 -11.44 6.43 -10.48
CA ARG A 54 -11.49 7.14 -11.76
C ARG A 54 -10.21 6.95 -12.55
N GLU A 55 -10.37 6.80 -13.85
CA GLU A 55 -9.25 6.95 -14.78
C GLU A 55 -8.81 8.42 -14.85
N VAL A 56 -7.51 8.64 -14.75
CA VAL A 56 -6.89 9.96 -14.82
C VAL A 56 -5.60 9.91 -15.64
N ALA A 57 -5.21 11.06 -16.19
CA ALA A 57 -3.89 11.24 -16.78
C ALA A 57 -2.99 12.01 -15.81
N LYS A 58 -1.77 11.52 -15.60
CA LYS A 58 -0.69 12.20 -14.88
C LYS A 58 0.46 12.44 -15.86
N GLY A 59 0.41 13.58 -16.54
CA GLY A 59 1.28 13.84 -17.70
C GLY A 59 1.00 12.81 -18.81
N PRO A 60 2.02 12.11 -19.35
CA PRO A 60 1.83 11.09 -20.38
C PRO A 60 1.33 9.73 -19.85
N VAL A 61 1.09 9.58 -18.54
CA VAL A 61 0.74 8.29 -17.92
C VAL A 61 -0.76 8.23 -17.64
N GLN A 62 -1.45 7.25 -18.22
CA GLN A 62 -2.80 6.84 -17.80
C GLN A 62 -2.71 6.06 -16.49
N ALA A 63 -3.53 6.41 -15.50
CA ALA A 63 -3.51 5.80 -14.18
C ALA A 63 -4.92 5.74 -13.58
N LEU A 64 -5.09 4.93 -12.53
CA LEU A 64 -6.30 4.92 -11.71
C LEU A 64 -6.08 5.74 -10.43
N GLU A 65 -6.86 6.80 -10.27
CA GLU A 65 -7.01 7.44 -8.97
C GLU A 65 -8.10 6.71 -8.19
N LEU A 66 -7.71 6.07 -7.10
CA LEU A 66 -8.62 5.53 -6.11
C LEU A 66 -8.65 6.49 -4.92
N ARG A 67 -9.84 6.80 -4.42
CA ARG A 67 -10.04 7.63 -3.24
C ARG A 67 -10.89 6.91 -2.21
N ILE A 68 -10.48 6.96 -0.95
CA ILE A 68 -11.33 6.59 0.18
C ILE A 68 -12.16 7.83 0.51
N VAL A 69 -13.47 7.71 0.48
CA VAL A 69 -14.41 8.83 0.64
C VAL A 69 -15.51 8.49 1.66
N ASP A 70 -16.33 9.49 2.00
CA ASP A 70 -17.49 9.37 2.89
C ASP A 70 -17.16 8.83 4.30
N GLN A 71 -15.92 9.04 4.74
CA GLN A 71 -15.51 8.78 6.11
C GLN A 71 -16.12 9.80 7.06
N VAL A 72 -16.52 9.35 8.25
CA VAL A 72 -16.98 10.25 9.31
C VAL A 72 -15.77 10.80 10.08
N PRO A 73 -15.48 12.12 10.01
CA PRO A 73 -14.36 12.70 10.74
C PRO A 73 -14.64 12.79 12.25
N ASN A 74 -13.57 12.95 13.04
CA ASN A 74 -13.63 13.20 14.49
C ASN A 74 -14.17 12.06 15.36
N VAL A 75 -14.15 10.82 14.84
CA VAL A 75 -14.28 9.63 15.68
C VAL A 75 -13.00 9.54 16.52
N LYS A 76 -13.12 9.42 17.85
CA LYS A 76 -11.99 9.10 18.73
C LYS A 76 -11.56 7.65 18.49
N ALA A 77 -10.93 7.41 17.35
CA ALA A 77 -10.45 6.10 16.94
C ALA A 77 -9.13 5.83 17.67
N ARG A 78 -9.15 4.96 18.68
CA ARG A 78 -7.93 4.41 19.27
C ARG A 78 -7.60 3.09 18.60
N LEU A 79 -6.35 2.63 18.76
CA LEU A 79 -5.91 1.33 18.27
C LEU A 79 -6.83 0.18 18.72
N LYS A 80 -7.32 0.22 19.97
CA LYS A 80 -8.27 -0.78 20.48
C LYS A 80 -9.59 -0.80 19.70
N ASP A 81 -10.08 0.36 19.28
CA ASP A 81 -11.36 0.47 18.56
C ASP A 81 -11.20 -0.09 17.14
N MET A 82 -10.04 0.15 16.52
CA MET A 82 -9.69 -0.44 15.23
C MET A 82 -9.53 -1.97 15.33
N ALA A 83 -8.92 -2.45 16.42
CA ALA A 83 -8.77 -3.89 16.67
C ALA A 83 -10.12 -4.60 16.85
N THR A 84 -11.05 -3.98 17.60
CA THR A 84 -12.44 -4.48 17.72
C THR A 84 -13.11 -4.54 16.36
N LEU A 85 -13.05 -3.47 15.57
CA LEU A 85 -13.62 -3.44 14.22
C LEU A 85 -13.05 -4.55 13.32
N LEU A 86 -11.72 -4.76 13.33
CA LEU A 86 -11.10 -5.84 12.55
C LEU A 86 -11.55 -7.23 13.00
N SER A 87 -11.70 -7.43 14.31
CA SER A 87 -12.22 -8.69 14.87
C SER A 87 -13.65 -8.95 14.42
N ASP A 88 -14.51 -7.92 14.43
CA ASP A 88 -15.91 -8.02 14.04
C ASP A 88 -16.11 -8.18 12.53
N ALA A 89 -15.14 -7.71 11.72
CA ALA A 89 -15.18 -7.81 10.27
C ALA A 89 -15.01 -9.24 9.72
N GLN A 90 -14.68 -10.24 10.55
CA GLN A 90 -14.57 -11.66 10.14
C GLN A 90 -13.68 -11.87 8.89
N LEU A 91 -12.55 -11.15 8.84
CA LEU A 91 -11.59 -11.21 7.73
C LEU A 91 -10.92 -12.59 7.65
N ARG A 92 -10.41 -12.94 6.46
CA ARG A 92 -9.55 -14.13 6.31
C ARG A 92 -8.35 -14.05 7.29
N PRO A 93 -7.91 -15.16 7.91
CA PRO A 93 -6.89 -15.12 8.95
C PRO A 93 -5.59 -14.39 8.56
N GLY A 94 -5.08 -14.60 7.35
CA GLY A 94 -3.89 -13.89 6.85
C GLY A 94 -4.11 -12.38 6.70
N VAL A 95 -5.28 -11.97 6.18
CA VAL A 95 -5.65 -10.56 6.04
C VAL A 95 -5.79 -9.90 7.41
N LEU A 96 -6.44 -10.56 8.37
CA LEU A 96 -6.56 -10.07 9.74
C LEU A 96 -5.19 -9.90 10.41
N HIS A 97 -4.31 -10.89 10.24
CA HIS A 97 -2.95 -10.86 10.76
C HIS A 97 -2.17 -9.65 10.23
N ASP A 98 -2.10 -9.50 8.90
CA ASP A 98 -1.35 -8.42 8.28
C ASP A 98 -1.93 -7.05 8.60
N ALA A 99 -3.25 -6.89 8.50
CA ALA A 99 -3.89 -5.61 8.79
C ALA A 99 -3.67 -5.17 10.26
N THR A 100 -3.73 -6.12 11.20
CA THR A 100 -3.45 -5.85 12.61
C THR A 100 -1.99 -5.45 12.84
N ALA A 101 -1.05 -6.12 12.17
CA ALA A 101 0.37 -5.80 12.28
C ALA A 101 0.68 -4.40 11.72
N ILE A 102 0.15 -4.07 10.54
CA ILE A 102 0.29 -2.76 9.90
C ILE A 102 -0.24 -1.64 10.80
N LEU A 103 -1.45 -1.81 11.36
CA LEU A 103 -2.04 -0.80 12.24
C LEU A 103 -1.26 -0.62 13.54
N ARG A 104 -0.71 -1.70 14.10
CA ARG A 104 0.14 -1.63 15.31
C ARG A 104 1.45 -0.91 15.02
N LEU A 105 2.10 -1.18 13.89
CA LEU A 105 3.31 -0.46 13.46
C LEU A 105 3.03 1.03 13.31
N LEU A 106 1.98 1.38 12.54
CA LEU A 106 1.59 2.77 12.35
C LEU A 106 1.28 3.48 13.66
N ALA A 107 0.40 2.91 14.49
CA ALA A 107 0.01 3.52 15.75
C ALA A 107 1.18 3.62 16.73
N GLY A 108 2.11 2.66 16.72
CA GLY A 108 3.32 2.70 17.53
C GLY A 108 4.22 3.88 17.19
N GLU A 109 4.50 4.08 15.90
CA GLU A 109 5.36 5.18 15.45
C GLU A 109 4.69 6.54 15.61
N GLU A 110 3.40 6.67 15.30
CA GLU A 110 2.65 7.91 15.51
C GLU A 110 2.56 8.27 17.01
N ALA A 111 2.32 7.30 17.89
CA ALA A 111 2.27 7.51 19.34
C ALA A 111 3.63 7.94 19.90
N ALA A 112 4.71 7.28 19.47
CA ALA A 112 6.07 7.58 19.90
C ALA A 112 6.46 9.03 19.55
N HIS A 113 6.18 9.48 18.32
CA HIS A 113 6.47 10.84 17.88
C HIS A 113 5.54 11.89 18.51
N ALA A 114 4.32 11.51 18.88
CA ALA A 114 3.41 12.35 19.65
C ALA A 114 3.75 12.38 21.15
N GLY A 115 4.69 11.56 21.63
CA GLY A 115 5.07 11.49 23.05
C GLY A 115 3.99 10.89 23.95
N VAL A 116 3.15 10.01 23.42
CA VAL A 116 2.05 9.35 24.15
C VAL A 116 2.21 7.84 24.12
N ARG A 117 1.55 7.15 25.06
CA ARG A 117 1.45 5.68 25.00
C ARG A 117 0.61 5.25 23.80
N ILE A 118 0.95 4.11 23.20
CA ILE A 118 0.18 3.54 22.08
C ILE A 118 -1.31 3.32 22.42
N ASP A 119 -1.63 2.91 23.66
CA ASP A 119 -3.02 2.71 24.11
C ASP A 119 -3.82 4.01 24.25
N ASP A 120 -3.12 5.14 24.38
CA ASP A 120 -3.69 6.47 24.55
C ASP A 120 -3.71 7.26 23.23
N PHE A 121 -3.05 6.75 22.19
CA PHE A 121 -3.03 7.36 20.87
C PHE A 121 -4.43 7.33 20.23
N VAL A 122 -4.83 8.48 19.69
CA VAL A 122 -6.10 8.68 19.00
C VAL A 122 -5.80 9.18 17.60
N PHE A 123 -6.23 8.42 16.60
CA PHE A 123 -6.19 8.83 15.21
C PHE A 123 -7.00 10.13 15.02
N THR A 124 -6.47 11.03 14.19
CA THR A 124 -7.08 12.34 13.93
C THR A 124 -7.87 12.35 12.63
N GLY A 125 -8.94 13.16 12.56
CA GLY A 125 -9.74 13.30 11.34
C GLY A 125 -10.33 11.96 10.88
N THR A 126 -9.90 11.50 9.70
CA THR A 126 -10.30 10.24 9.05
C THR A 126 -9.21 9.17 9.13
N SER A 127 -8.05 9.49 9.69
CA SER A 127 -6.84 8.65 9.57
C SER A 127 -7.00 7.23 10.11
N GLY A 128 -7.88 7.00 11.11
CA GLY A 128 -8.17 5.65 11.59
C GLY A 128 -8.83 4.77 10.54
N ILE A 129 -9.89 5.27 9.90
CA ILE A 129 -10.58 4.55 8.82
C ILE A 129 -9.69 4.41 7.59
N ASP A 130 -8.98 5.47 7.20
CA ASP A 130 -8.04 5.42 6.07
C ASP A 130 -6.96 4.36 6.29
N SER A 131 -6.48 4.22 7.53
CA SER A 131 -5.48 3.23 7.91
C SER A 131 -6.02 1.81 7.85
N ILE A 132 -7.24 1.57 8.34
CA ILE A 132 -7.88 0.24 8.28
C ILE A 132 -8.16 -0.15 6.83
N VAL A 133 -8.78 0.75 6.04
CA VAL A 133 -9.11 0.48 4.64
C VAL A 133 -7.83 0.25 3.84
N GLY A 134 -6.78 1.03 4.08
CA GLY A 134 -5.48 0.82 3.45
C GLY A 134 -4.85 -0.52 3.81
N ALA A 135 -4.79 -0.86 5.10
CA ALA A 135 -4.17 -2.09 5.58
C ALA A 135 -4.93 -3.35 5.11
N VAL A 136 -6.25 -3.38 5.32
CA VAL A 136 -7.11 -4.49 4.89
C VAL A 136 -7.15 -4.58 3.37
N GLY A 137 -7.31 -3.45 2.68
CA GLY A 137 -7.35 -3.41 1.22
C GLY A 137 -6.07 -3.96 0.61
N ALA A 138 -4.90 -3.53 1.08
CA ALA A 138 -3.62 -4.00 0.55
C ALA A 138 -3.45 -5.51 0.75
N SER A 139 -3.61 -5.99 1.99
CA SER A 139 -3.45 -7.41 2.33
C SER A 139 -4.50 -8.30 1.62
N ALA A 140 -5.75 -7.85 1.56
CA ALA A 140 -6.82 -8.60 0.92
C ALA A 140 -6.66 -8.65 -0.60
N ALA A 141 -6.28 -7.54 -1.23
CA ALA A 141 -6.04 -7.45 -2.67
C ALA A 141 -4.86 -8.33 -3.10
N LEU A 142 -3.72 -8.26 -2.38
CA LEU A 142 -2.57 -9.11 -2.66
C LEU A 142 -2.90 -10.60 -2.50
N ALA A 143 -3.65 -10.96 -1.45
CA ALA A 143 -4.11 -12.32 -1.23
C ALA A 143 -5.09 -12.80 -2.32
N ALA A 144 -6.02 -11.94 -2.76
CA ALA A 144 -6.96 -12.26 -3.85
C ALA A 144 -6.26 -12.41 -5.20
N LEU A 145 -5.19 -11.64 -5.42
CA LEU A 145 -4.31 -11.78 -6.56
C LEU A 145 -3.33 -12.95 -6.43
N GLU A 146 -3.37 -13.74 -5.35
CA GLU A 146 -2.47 -14.87 -5.07
C GLU A 146 -0.97 -14.48 -5.03
N VAL A 147 -0.66 -13.23 -4.68
CA VAL A 147 0.72 -12.77 -4.51
C VAL A 147 1.33 -13.45 -3.29
N ARG A 148 2.53 -14.02 -3.47
CA ARG A 148 3.29 -14.71 -2.41
C ARG A 148 4.45 -13.89 -1.89
N THR A 149 5.08 -13.12 -2.77
CA THR A 149 6.19 -12.25 -2.40
C THR A 149 5.94 -10.85 -2.93
N VAL A 150 6.06 -9.86 -2.03
CA VAL A 150 6.01 -8.44 -2.36
C VAL A 150 7.43 -7.90 -2.33
N MET A 151 7.81 -7.23 -3.40
CA MET A 151 9.08 -6.52 -3.55
C MET A 151 8.81 -5.04 -3.75
N CYS A 152 9.79 -4.18 -3.44
CA CYS A 152 9.65 -2.75 -3.66
C CYS A 152 10.96 -2.13 -4.18
N SER A 153 10.87 -1.10 -5.00
CA SER A 153 12.03 -0.25 -5.31
C SER A 153 12.53 0.45 -4.03
N PRO A 154 13.75 1.03 -4.04
CA PRO A 154 14.04 2.15 -3.15
C PRO A 154 12.92 3.19 -3.20
N VAL A 155 12.56 3.73 -2.04
CA VAL A 155 11.37 4.59 -1.89
C VAL A 155 11.78 6.05 -1.95
N ASN A 156 11.21 6.80 -2.89
CA ASN A 156 11.33 8.26 -2.89
C ASN A 156 10.37 8.84 -1.85
N THR A 157 10.90 9.23 -0.69
CA THR A 157 10.07 9.73 0.41
C THR A 157 9.71 11.22 0.27
N GLY A 158 10.43 11.96 -0.60
CA GLY A 158 10.44 13.42 -0.55
C GLY A 158 10.88 13.92 0.82
N ALA A 159 10.33 15.06 1.24
CA ALA A 159 10.50 15.61 2.59
C ALA A 159 9.69 14.78 3.62
N ALA A 160 10.20 13.60 3.99
CA ALA A 160 9.53 12.65 4.87
C ALA A 160 9.21 13.24 6.25
N SER A 161 8.09 12.81 6.85
CA SER A 161 7.84 13.04 8.28
C SER A 161 8.69 12.10 9.13
N ALA A 162 8.90 12.45 10.40
CA ALA A 162 9.66 11.59 11.34
C ALA A 162 9.02 10.19 11.50
N VAL A 163 7.69 10.10 11.44
CA VAL A 163 6.95 8.83 11.45
C VAL A 163 7.29 7.99 10.21
N VAL A 164 7.26 8.57 9.01
CA VAL A 164 7.61 7.85 7.78
C VAL A 164 9.08 7.39 7.80
N THR A 165 9.98 8.26 8.26
CA THR A 165 11.41 7.92 8.40
C THR A 165 11.61 6.72 9.34
N SER A 166 10.88 6.66 10.46
CA SER A 166 11.00 5.58 11.44
C SER A 166 10.39 4.28 10.94
N LEU A 167 9.21 4.34 10.31
CA LEU A 167 8.57 3.18 9.68
C LEU A 167 9.43 2.54 8.59
N LEU A 168 10.16 3.37 7.82
CA LEU A 168 11.01 2.92 6.71
C LEU A 168 12.50 2.84 7.09
N ALA A 169 12.86 2.80 8.37
CA ALA A 169 14.26 2.81 8.82
C ALA A 169 15.11 1.64 8.27
N ASN A 170 14.47 0.52 7.93
CA ASN A 170 15.12 -0.66 7.35
C ASN A 170 14.94 -0.77 5.83
N ALA A 171 14.27 0.19 5.19
CA ALA A 171 14.06 0.24 3.76
C ALA A 171 15.06 1.20 3.10
N PRO A 172 15.54 0.91 1.88
CA PRO A 172 16.29 1.90 1.12
C PRO A 172 15.37 3.06 0.74
N THR A 173 15.70 4.24 1.25
CA THR A 173 14.96 5.49 0.97
C THR A 173 15.88 6.52 0.34
N TYR A 174 15.29 7.44 -0.41
CA TYR A 174 15.98 8.59 -0.95
C TYR A 174 15.02 9.78 -1.03
N ASP A 175 15.59 10.98 -1.06
CA ASP A 175 14.86 12.22 -1.31
C ASP A 175 15.36 12.84 -2.61
N GLU A 176 14.54 12.77 -3.65
CA GLU A 176 14.73 13.53 -4.88
C GLU A 176 13.67 14.63 -4.91
N SER A 177 13.96 15.70 -4.18
CA SER A 177 12.99 16.60 -3.57
C SER A 177 12.25 17.53 -4.55
N PRO A 178 10.92 17.58 -4.46
CA PRO A 178 10.13 18.78 -4.73
C PRO A 178 9.89 19.63 -3.46
N GLY A 179 10.57 19.34 -2.33
CA GLY A 179 10.39 20.05 -1.05
C GLY A 179 9.11 19.67 -0.30
N ILE A 180 8.47 18.54 -0.64
CA ILE A 180 7.20 18.09 -0.03
C ILE A 180 7.25 16.59 0.32
N PRO A 181 6.47 16.12 1.31
CA PRO A 181 6.36 14.69 1.63
C PRO A 181 5.67 13.93 0.51
N LEU A 182 6.25 12.82 0.04
CA LEU A 182 5.68 11.99 -1.03
C LEU A 182 5.10 10.65 -0.54
N VAL A 183 5.40 10.25 0.68
CA VAL A 183 4.91 8.99 1.27
C VAL A 183 4.00 9.29 2.45
N SER A 184 2.83 8.64 2.51
CA SER A 184 1.96 8.71 3.69
C SER A 184 2.40 7.73 4.78
N PRO A 185 2.18 8.03 6.07
CA PRO A 185 2.46 7.09 7.16
C PRO A 185 1.81 5.71 6.97
N VAL A 186 0.57 5.67 6.48
CA VAL A 186 -0.15 4.41 6.20
C VAL A 186 0.58 3.59 5.13
N ALA A 187 1.00 4.22 4.03
CA ALA A 187 1.74 3.51 2.98
C ALA A 187 3.11 3.03 3.48
N ALA A 188 3.80 3.84 4.27
CA ALA A 188 5.06 3.44 4.90
C ALA A 188 4.88 2.20 5.78
N ALA A 189 3.84 2.15 6.61
CA ALA A 189 3.54 0.99 7.45
C ALA A 189 3.16 -0.25 6.63
N ILE A 190 2.39 -0.10 5.55
CA ILE A 190 2.06 -1.19 4.62
C ILE A 190 3.34 -1.75 3.99
N LEU A 191 4.19 -0.89 3.44
CA LEU A 191 5.43 -1.30 2.80
C LEU A 191 6.39 -1.95 3.80
N ALA A 192 6.55 -1.38 5.00
CA ALA A 192 7.42 -1.91 6.04
C ALA A 192 7.02 -3.32 6.51
N HIS A 193 5.72 -3.63 6.52
CA HIS A 193 5.22 -4.95 6.92
C HIS A 193 5.23 -5.97 5.77
N LEU A 194 4.78 -5.58 4.57
CA LEU A 194 4.53 -6.54 3.48
C LEU A 194 5.74 -6.78 2.58
N VAL A 195 6.66 -5.83 2.44
CA VAL A 195 7.79 -5.96 1.50
C VAL A 195 8.84 -6.90 2.07
N ALA A 196 9.13 -7.98 1.33
CA ALA A 196 10.17 -8.93 1.68
C ALA A 196 11.56 -8.49 1.20
N GLU A 197 11.64 -7.85 0.03
CA GLU A 197 12.89 -7.46 -0.61
C GLU A 197 12.81 -6.10 -1.30
N TRP A 198 13.94 -5.39 -1.36
CA TRP A 198 14.02 -4.03 -1.88
C TRP A 198 14.92 -3.88 -3.13
N PRO A 199 14.70 -4.64 -4.22
CA PRO A 199 15.58 -4.57 -5.37
C PRO A 199 15.37 -3.28 -6.19
N ALA A 200 16.47 -2.70 -6.68
CA ALA A 200 16.40 -1.55 -7.59
C ALA A 200 15.68 -1.89 -8.92
N SER A 201 15.71 -3.16 -9.32
CA SER A 201 14.96 -3.69 -10.47
C SER A 201 14.54 -5.12 -10.18
N PRO A 202 13.27 -5.50 -10.43
CA PRO A 202 12.82 -6.85 -10.15
C PRO A 202 13.32 -7.83 -11.22
N PRO A 203 13.70 -9.08 -10.85
CA PRO A 203 13.97 -10.13 -11.82
C PRO A 203 12.64 -10.65 -12.40
N PHE A 204 12.06 -9.87 -13.31
CA PHE A 204 10.67 -10.03 -13.73
C PHE A 204 10.50 -10.51 -15.17
N ALA A 205 9.56 -11.43 -15.41
CA ALA A 205 9.13 -11.84 -16.74
C ALA A 205 7.59 -11.83 -16.85
N GLY A 206 7.05 -11.24 -17.92
CA GLY A 206 5.64 -11.32 -18.31
C GLY A 206 4.63 -10.66 -17.36
N ALA A 207 4.72 -9.34 -17.16
CA ALA A 207 3.85 -8.61 -16.24
C ALA A 207 2.70 -7.85 -16.91
N THR A 208 1.56 -7.81 -16.24
CA THR A 208 0.72 -6.60 -16.27
C THR A 208 1.36 -5.53 -15.40
N VAL A 209 1.28 -4.27 -15.82
CA VAL A 209 1.75 -3.13 -15.04
C VAL A 209 0.57 -2.22 -14.77
N GLY A 210 0.24 -2.04 -13.50
CA GLY A 210 -0.79 -1.12 -13.05
C GLY A 210 -0.21 0.18 -12.52
N TYR A 211 -0.98 1.26 -12.65
CA TYR A 211 -0.58 2.61 -12.25
C TYR A 211 -1.64 3.19 -11.31
N GLY A 212 -1.25 3.45 -10.06
CA GLY A 212 -2.07 4.14 -9.08
C GLY A 212 -1.70 5.63 -9.01
N ALA A 213 -2.65 6.51 -9.27
CA ALA A 213 -2.42 7.95 -9.34
C ALA A 213 -2.40 8.59 -7.96
N GLY A 214 -1.40 9.43 -7.70
CA GLY A 214 -1.38 10.31 -6.56
C GLY A 214 -2.17 11.59 -6.82
N VAL A 215 -2.77 12.17 -5.78
CA VAL A 215 -3.69 13.31 -5.93
C VAL A 215 -3.01 14.63 -6.29
N ARG A 216 -1.73 14.78 -5.95
CA ARG A 216 -0.95 16.00 -6.23
C ARG A 216 -0.48 16.02 -7.69
N ASP A 217 -0.31 17.22 -8.22
CA ASP A 217 0.40 17.43 -9.49
C ASP A 217 1.85 17.74 -9.19
N LEU A 218 2.75 16.95 -9.79
CA LEU A 218 4.19 17.08 -9.64
C LEU A 218 4.80 17.36 -11.04
N PRO A 219 6.04 17.88 -11.12
CA PRO A 219 6.74 18.05 -12.40
C PRO A 219 6.96 16.75 -13.19
N ARG A 220 6.76 15.59 -12.55
CA ARG A 220 6.80 14.24 -13.11
C ARG A 220 5.48 13.51 -12.81
N PRO A 221 5.11 12.46 -13.57
CA PRO A 221 3.90 11.67 -13.30
C PRO A 221 3.87 11.18 -11.85
N HIS A 222 2.93 11.69 -11.06
CA HIS A 222 2.74 11.28 -9.67
C HIS A 222 1.94 9.98 -9.62
N VAL A 223 2.64 8.87 -9.78
CA VAL A 223 2.07 7.52 -9.87
C VAL A 223 2.94 6.52 -9.13
N MET A 224 2.29 5.52 -8.52
CA MET A 224 2.92 4.30 -8.03
C MET A 224 2.66 3.19 -9.04
N ARG A 225 3.69 2.44 -9.42
CA ARG A 225 3.52 1.31 -10.36
C ARG A 225 3.48 0.00 -9.58
N CYS A 226 2.65 -0.92 -10.02
CA CYS A 226 2.66 -2.30 -9.57
C CYS A 226 2.92 -3.22 -10.77
N PHE A 227 4.00 -3.99 -10.73
CA PHE A 227 4.29 -5.05 -11.68
C PHE A 227 3.80 -6.36 -11.10
N LEU A 228 2.85 -7.01 -11.78
CA LEU A 228 2.19 -8.24 -11.33
C LEU A 228 2.42 -9.38 -12.31
N GLY A 229 2.85 -10.56 -11.83
CA GLY A 229 3.38 -11.61 -12.68
C GLY A 229 4.21 -12.63 -11.90
N TYR A 230 5.14 -13.34 -12.55
CA TYR A 230 5.72 -14.57 -11.99
C TYR A 230 7.24 -14.58 -11.94
N GLY A 231 7.79 -15.18 -10.88
CA GLY A 231 9.23 -15.39 -10.73
C GLY A 231 9.78 -16.49 -11.64
N SER A 232 10.49 -16.11 -12.70
CA SER A 232 11.84 -16.59 -13.05
C SER A 232 12.28 -15.94 -14.37
N ILE A 233 13.34 -15.14 -14.36
CA ILE A 233 14.13 -14.95 -15.58
C ILE A 233 14.93 -16.24 -15.75
N ARG A 234 14.48 -17.15 -16.62
CA ARG A 234 15.39 -18.20 -17.11
C ARG A 234 16.55 -17.49 -17.78
N GLY A 235 17.76 -17.72 -17.26
CA GLY A 235 18.99 -17.13 -17.76
C GLY A 235 19.03 -17.15 -19.29
N GLY A 236 19.43 -16.02 -19.87
CA GLY A 236 19.64 -15.90 -21.32
C GLY A 236 20.51 -17.02 -21.86
N PRO A 237 20.47 -17.26 -23.19
CA PRO A 237 21.16 -18.40 -23.79
C PRO A 237 22.62 -18.41 -23.35
N ASN A 238 22.98 -19.54 -22.72
CA ASN A 238 24.32 -19.87 -22.32
C ASN A 238 25.19 -19.80 -23.58
N THR A 239 25.87 -18.66 -23.79
CA THR A 239 26.91 -18.55 -24.81
C THR A 239 28.06 -19.43 -24.34
N ARG A 240 28.00 -20.71 -24.71
CA ARG A 240 29.17 -21.56 -24.74
C ARG A 240 30.19 -20.84 -25.62
N ARG A 241 31.21 -20.27 -25.01
CA ARG A 241 32.44 -19.93 -25.70
C ARG A 241 33.13 -21.25 -26.01
N GLU A 242 33.26 -21.55 -27.30
CA GLU A 242 34.28 -22.44 -27.84
C GLU A 242 35.67 -21.82 -27.64
#